data_AF-A0A7U9GTK5-F1
#
_entry.id   AF-A0A7U9GTK5-F1
#
_cell.length_a   1.000
_cell.length_b   1.000
_cell.length_c   1.000
_cell.angle_alpha   90.00
_cell.angle_beta   90.00
_cell.angle_gamma   90.00
#
_symmetry.space_group_name_H-M   'P 1'
#
loop_
_entity.id
_entity.type
_entity.pdbx_description
1 polymer ?
#
loop_
_entity_poly.entity_id
_entity_poly.type
_entity_poly.pdbx_seq_one_letter_code
_entity_poly.pdbx_strand_id
1 'polypeptide(L)'
;MNYLAISLLFMLSSHAEAQLDAQQKIAKNEGIILYNQYKATSAISFLTIAAEAGDAEAQYYLGEALRAKNHYMNIAARKWYEASAGQNYLYAMVQLGRIEHDLCDISNECPASQKAPIDWLNQAKQLAQQKANAGDAEAMYIMYEITLDDTWLERSATSGNALAQYWLATSLKQGEGFLLP
;
A
#
# COMPACT_ATOMS: atom_id res chain seq x y z
N MET A 1 -32.33 -3.40 49.94
CA MET A 1 -32.04 -3.22 48.50
C MET A 1 -31.17 -1.98 48.35
N ASN A 2 -29.85 -2.14 48.22
CA ASN A 2 -28.97 -1.04 47.78
C ASN A 2 -28.19 -1.54 46.57
N TYR A 3 -28.20 -0.73 45.52
CA TYR A 3 -27.74 -1.05 44.17
C TYR A 3 -26.21 -1.05 44.05
N LEU A 4 -25.76 -1.92 43.14
CA LEU A 4 -24.47 -2.02 42.46
C LEU A 4 -23.79 -0.67 42.13
N ALA A 5 -22.45 -0.67 42.19
CA ALA A 5 -21.61 0.01 41.20
C ALA A 5 -20.22 -0.65 41.13
N ILE A 6 -20.06 -1.66 40.27
CA ILE A 6 -18.73 -2.16 39.87
C ILE A 6 -18.36 -1.37 38.61
N SER A 7 -17.35 -0.51 38.75
CA SER A 7 -16.83 0.32 37.66
C SER A 7 -16.04 -0.54 36.67
N LEU A 8 -16.50 -0.66 35.43
CA LEU A 8 -15.73 -1.22 34.32
C LEU A 8 -14.68 -0.20 33.87
N LEU A 9 -13.40 -0.53 34.06
CA LEU A 9 -12.28 0.17 33.41
C LEU A 9 -12.23 -0.23 31.93
N PHE A 10 -12.65 0.68 31.06
CA PHE A 10 -12.38 0.58 29.62
C PHE A 10 -10.90 0.95 29.38
N MET A 11 -10.07 -0.06 29.10
CA MET A 11 -8.75 0.14 28.49
C MET A 11 -8.96 0.57 27.04
N LEU A 12 -8.95 1.88 26.79
CA LEU A 12 -8.85 2.44 25.45
C LEU A 12 -7.40 2.26 24.99
N SER A 13 -7.16 1.25 24.15
CA SER A 13 -5.91 1.06 23.42
C SER A 13 -5.75 2.21 22.42
N SER A 14 -5.21 3.34 22.87
CA SER A 14 -4.75 4.39 21.96
C SER A 14 -3.54 3.85 21.20
N HIS A 15 -3.72 3.46 19.94
CA HIS A 15 -2.60 3.29 19.02
C HIS A 15 -2.04 4.69 18.73
N ALA A 16 -1.14 5.15 19.60
CA ALA A 16 -0.33 6.31 19.31
C ALA A 16 0.68 5.90 18.23
N GLU A 17 0.41 6.22 16.97
CA GLU A 17 1.43 6.19 15.94
C GLU A 17 2.55 7.15 16.37
N ALA A 18 3.70 6.58 16.71
CA ALA A 18 4.87 7.37 17.08
C ALA A 18 5.32 8.13 15.82
N GLN A 19 5.21 9.46 15.85
CA GLN A 19 5.68 10.27 14.74
C GLN A 19 7.19 10.07 14.56
N LEU A 20 7.62 9.85 13.30
CA LEU A 20 9.03 9.69 12.98
C LEU A 20 9.86 10.89 13.46
N ASP A 21 11.03 10.60 14.03
CA ASP A 21 12.05 11.61 14.31
C ASP A 21 12.70 12.12 13.01
N ALA A 22 13.54 13.16 13.14
CA ALA A 22 14.18 13.79 11.99
C ALA A 22 15.09 12.83 11.22
N GLN A 23 15.83 11.97 11.91
CA GLN A 23 16.74 11.03 11.30
C GLN A 23 15.99 9.93 10.55
N GLN A 24 14.90 9.42 11.12
CA GLN A 24 14.01 8.44 10.50
C GLN A 24 13.35 9.01 9.23
N LYS A 25 12.91 10.28 9.25
CA LYS A 25 12.37 10.95 8.05
C LYS A 25 13.41 11.09 6.94
N ILE A 26 14.64 11.48 7.28
CA ILE A 26 15.75 11.58 6.31
C ILE A 26 16.05 10.21 5.72
N ALA A 27 16.15 9.18 6.56
CA ALA A 27 16.42 7.82 6.12
C ALA A 27 15.30 7.28 5.21
N LYS A 28 14.03 7.50 5.57
CA LYS A 28 12.87 7.17 4.72
C LYS A 28 13.02 7.79 3.33
N ASN A 29 13.24 9.10 3.26
CA ASN A 29 13.33 9.83 2.00
C ASN A 29 14.49 9.33 1.14
N GLU A 30 15.67 9.14 1.73
CA GLU A 30 16.84 8.61 1.02
C GLU A 30 16.57 7.18 0.49
N GLY A 31 15.95 6.34 1.31
CA GLY A 31 15.55 4.99 0.93
C GLY A 31 14.59 4.96 -0.27
N ILE A 32 13.56 5.80 -0.25
CA ILE A 32 12.59 5.91 -1.35
C ILE A 32 13.26 6.44 -2.63
N ILE A 33 14.14 7.45 -2.51
CA ILE A 33 14.92 7.97 -3.65
C ILE A 33 15.76 6.86 -4.28
N LEU A 34 16.49 6.09 -3.47
CA LEU A 34 17.32 4.99 -3.95
C LEU A 34 16.48 3.90 -4.62
N TYR A 35 15.33 3.53 -4.03
CA TYR A 35 14.41 2.56 -4.64
C TYR A 35 13.93 3.05 -6.02
N ASN A 36 13.49 4.31 -6.12
CA ASN A 36 13.02 4.91 -7.38
C ASN A 36 14.14 5.07 -8.43
N GLN A 37 15.41 5.06 -8.03
CA GLN A 37 16.57 4.99 -8.93
C GLN A 37 16.94 3.54 -9.32
N TYR A 38 16.07 2.56 -9.08
CA TYR A 38 16.32 1.13 -9.30
C TYR A 38 17.46 0.55 -8.45
N LYS A 39 17.82 1.20 -7.34
CA LYS A 39 18.85 0.73 -6.39
C LYS A 39 18.22 0.05 -5.18
N ALA A 40 17.32 -0.91 -5.43
CA ALA A 40 16.54 -1.60 -4.40
C ALA A 40 17.41 -2.13 -3.24
N THR A 41 18.52 -2.81 -3.55
CA THR A 41 19.41 -3.35 -2.51
C THR A 41 20.04 -2.26 -1.63
N SER A 42 20.40 -1.11 -2.22
CA SER A 42 20.96 0.03 -1.48
C SER A 42 19.91 0.74 -0.62
N ALA A 43 18.64 0.72 -1.03
CA ALA A 43 17.55 1.34 -0.29
C ALA A 43 17.24 0.63 1.03
N ILE A 44 17.50 -0.69 1.13
CA ILE A 44 17.07 -1.54 2.26
C ILE A 44 17.50 -0.96 3.61
N SER A 45 18.78 -0.62 3.79
CA SER A 45 19.27 -0.14 5.09
C SER A 45 18.63 1.18 5.53
N PHE A 46 18.32 2.06 4.57
CA PHE A 46 17.68 3.34 4.85
C PHE A 46 16.19 3.17 5.17
N LEU A 47 15.49 2.34 4.39
CA LEU A 47 14.07 2.05 4.58
C LEU A 47 13.82 1.31 5.90
N THR A 48 14.71 0.41 6.32
CA THR A 48 14.62 -0.32 7.60
C THR A 48 14.47 0.62 8.79
N ILE A 49 15.19 1.75 8.82
CA ILE A 49 15.18 2.68 9.96
C ILE A 49 13.77 3.22 10.24
N ALA A 50 13.06 3.67 9.19
CA ALA A 50 11.71 4.18 9.33
C ALA A 50 10.65 3.07 9.39
N ALA A 51 10.88 1.94 8.73
CA ALA A 51 9.99 0.79 8.75
C ALA A 51 9.89 0.15 10.15
N GLU A 52 11.03 0.03 10.86
CA GLU A 52 11.10 -0.45 12.24
C GLU A 52 10.47 0.53 13.23
N ALA A 53 10.47 1.83 12.91
CA ALA A 53 9.75 2.85 13.66
C ALA A 53 8.23 2.85 13.41
N GLY A 54 7.74 2.00 12.49
CA GLY A 54 6.32 1.82 12.23
C GLY A 54 5.77 2.57 11.02
N ASP A 55 6.58 3.33 10.26
CA ASP A 55 6.06 4.11 9.12
C ASP A 55 5.54 3.20 8.00
N ALA A 56 4.24 3.25 7.74
CA ALA A 56 3.57 2.35 6.82
C ALA A 56 4.10 2.44 5.38
N GLU A 57 4.47 3.63 4.91
CA GLU A 57 5.03 3.83 3.58
C GLU A 57 6.45 3.25 3.48
N ALA A 58 7.31 3.49 4.47
CA ALA A 58 8.65 2.89 4.52
C ALA A 58 8.59 1.36 4.60
N GLN A 59 7.62 0.81 5.35
CA GLN A 59 7.38 -0.64 5.39
C GLN A 59 6.98 -1.18 4.01
N TYR A 60 6.10 -0.48 3.28
CA TYR A 60 5.76 -0.84 1.91
C TYR A 60 6.99 -0.84 1.00
N TYR A 61 7.76 0.25 0.97
CA TYR A 61 8.95 0.35 0.14
C TYR A 61 10.04 -0.65 0.53
N LEU A 62 10.17 -1.00 1.81
CA LEU A 62 11.07 -2.06 2.25
C LEU A 62 10.63 -3.42 1.72
N GLY A 63 9.32 -3.71 1.76
CA GLY A 63 8.73 -4.88 1.11
C GLY A 63 9.03 -4.92 -0.39
N GLU A 64 8.89 -3.80 -1.08
CA GLU A 64 9.22 -3.67 -2.51
C GLU A 64 10.71 -3.89 -2.79
N ALA A 65 11.60 -3.29 -1.99
CA ALA A 65 13.04 -3.45 -2.14
C ALA A 65 13.49 -4.90 -1.91
N LEU A 66 12.92 -5.58 -0.91
CA LEU A 66 13.18 -6.99 -0.64
C LEU A 66 12.64 -7.90 -1.75
N ARG A 67 11.42 -7.64 -2.23
CA ARG A 67 10.83 -8.38 -3.35
C ARG A 67 11.68 -8.23 -4.62
N ALA A 68 12.11 -7.00 -4.93
CA ALA A 68 12.98 -6.73 -6.08
C ALA A 68 14.35 -7.41 -5.95
N LYS A 69 14.96 -7.40 -4.76
CA LYS A 69 16.24 -8.08 -4.49
C LYS A 69 16.16 -9.60 -4.68
N ASN A 70 15.05 -10.21 -4.27
CA ASN A 70 14.89 -11.67 -4.32
C ASN A 70 14.21 -12.14 -5.61
N HIS A 71 13.60 -11.24 -6.38
CA HIS A 71 12.76 -11.50 -7.56
C HIS A 71 11.42 -12.19 -7.28
N TYR A 72 11.01 -12.34 -6.01
CA TYR A 72 9.75 -12.94 -5.58
C TYR A 72 9.34 -12.48 -4.17
N MET A 73 8.13 -12.83 -3.72
CA MET A 73 7.57 -12.39 -2.43
C MET A 73 8.03 -13.26 -1.26
N ASN A 74 9.30 -13.17 -0.87
CA ASN A 74 9.75 -13.94 0.28
C ASN A 74 9.08 -13.54 1.62
N ILE A 75 9.27 -14.37 2.64
CA ILE A 75 8.72 -14.18 4.01
C ILE A 75 9.01 -12.78 4.56
N ALA A 76 10.23 -12.26 4.34
CA ALA A 76 10.63 -10.95 4.83
C ALA A 76 9.86 -9.82 4.14
N ALA A 77 9.70 -9.88 2.80
CA ALA A 77 8.92 -8.90 2.06
C ALA A 77 7.46 -8.92 2.49
N ARG A 78 6.83 -10.10 2.56
CA ARG A 78 5.44 -10.28 3.00
C ARG A 78 5.18 -9.67 4.38
N LYS A 79 6.07 -9.92 5.35
CA LYS A 79 5.98 -9.35 6.70
C LYS A 79 5.85 -7.83 6.66
N TRP A 80 6.65 -7.15 5.83
CA TRP A 80 6.62 -5.69 5.75
C TRP A 80 5.40 -5.15 5.01
N TYR A 81 4.92 -5.84 3.97
CA TYR A 81 3.63 -5.48 3.36
C TYR A 81 2.48 -5.64 4.35
N GLU A 82 2.44 -6.73 5.13
CA GLU A 82 1.36 -6.93 6.09
C GLU A 82 1.40 -5.89 7.22
N ALA A 83 2.59 -5.49 7.68
CA ALA A 83 2.74 -4.39 8.64
C ALA A 83 2.22 -3.05 8.07
N SER A 84 2.52 -2.76 6.81
CA SER A 84 2.06 -1.57 6.09
C SER A 84 0.54 -1.59 5.86
N ALA A 85 0.02 -2.72 5.38
CA ALA A 85 -1.39 -2.94 5.13
C ALA A 85 -2.23 -2.95 6.42
N GLY A 86 -1.68 -3.43 7.53
CA GLY A 86 -2.30 -3.35 8.85
C GLY A 86 -2.59 -1.91 9.29
N GLN A 87 -1.87 -0.94 8.74
CA GLN A 87 -2.03 0.50 8.97
C GLN A 87 -2.85 1.19 7.86
N ASN A 88 -3.62 0.43 7.07
CA ASN A 88 -4.46 0.94 5.99
C ASN A 88 -3.70 1.56 4.80
N TYR A 89 -2.43 1.20 4.59
CA TYR A 89 -1.68 1.64 3.42
C TYR A 89 -2.13 0.90 2.16
N LEU A 90 -2.79 1.62 1.24
CA LEU A 90 -3.51 1.05 0.11
C LEU A 90 -2.60 0.25 -0.83
N TYR A 91 -1.41 0.75 -1.14
CA TYR A 91 -0.48 0.07 -2.05
C TYR A 91 -0.05 -1.30 -1.51
N ALA A 92 0.19 -1.42 -0.21
CA ALA A 92 0.56 -2.69 0.40
C ALA A 92 -0.60 -3.71 0.34
N MET A 93 -1.83 -3.26 0.58
CA MET A 93 -3.01 -4.11 0.44
C MET A 93 -3.20 -4.60 -1.00
N VAL A 94 -3.05 -3.72 -1.99
CA VAL A 94 -3.16 -4.08 -3.41
C VAL A 94 -2.08 -5.11 -3.78
N GLN A 95 -0.85 -4.93 -3.32
CA GLN A 95 0.21 -5.90 -3.58
C GLN A 95 -0.06 -7.26 -2.94
N LEU A 96 -0.50 -7.29 -1.68
CA LEU A 96 -0.88 -8.55 -1.02
C LEU A 96 -2.09 -9.21 -1.69
N GLY A 97 -3.01 -8.42 -2.24
CA GLY A 97 -4.23 -8.93 -2.86
C GLY A 97 -4.04 -9.48 -4.28
N ARG A 98 -3.01 -9.04 -5.00
CA ARG A 98 -2.68 -9.51 -6.36
C ARG A 98 -1.76 -10.75 -6.38
N ILE A 99 -1.29 -11.21 -5.22
CA ILE A 99 -0.43 -12.40 -5.14
C ILE A 99 -1.32 -13.62 -4.97
N GLU A 100 -1.55 -14.31 -6.08
CA GLU A 100 -2.32 -15.56 -6.07
C GLU A 100 -1.42 -16.80 -5.90
N HIS A 101 -0.18 -16.75 -6.37
CA HIS A 101 0.76 -17.88 -6.30
C HIS A 101 2.21 -17.36 -6.19
N ASP A 102 2.80 -17.42 -5.00
CA ASP A 102 4.24 -17.19 -4.85
C ASP A 102 5.01 -18.52 -4.82
N LEU A 103 6.34 -18.45 -4.96
CA LEU A 103 7.22 -19.63 -4.89
C LEU A 103 6.99 -20.48 -3.62
N CYS A 104 6.62 -19.84 -2.50
CA CYS A 104 6.33 -20.57 -1.26
C CYS A 104 5.00 -21.34 -1.29
N ASP A 105 4.02 -20.93 -2.11
CA ASP A 105 2.74 -21.62 -2.24
C ASP A 105 2.97 -22.94 -3.00
N ILE A 106 3.84 -22.89 -4.02
CA ILE A 106 4.28 -24.07 -4.78
C ILE A 106 5.03 -25.07 -3.89
N SER A 107 5.87 -24.58 -2.96
CA SER A 107 6.61 -25.44 -2.04
C SER A 107 5.81 -25.88 -0.81
N ASN A 108 4.57 -25.40 -0.61
CA ASN A 108 3.76 -25.59 0.61
C ASN A 108 4.47 -25.12 1.90
N GLU A 109 5.33 -24.10 1.80
CA GLU A 109 6.11 -23.57 2.92
C GLU A 109 5.80 -22.09 3.19
N CYS A 110 4.67 -21.58 2.70
CA CYS A 110 4.30 -20.21 3.00
C CYS A 110 4.00 -20.05 4.51
N PRO A 111 4.52 -18.99 5.14
CA PRO A 111 4.07 -18.60 6.46
C PRO A 111 2.58 -18.25 6.40
N ALA A 112 1.87 -18.50 7.51
CA ALA A 112 0.47 -18.11 7.64
C ALA A 112 0.32 -16.60 7.36
N SER A 113 -0.54 -16.23 6.41
CA SER A 113 -0.88 -14.84 6.15
C SER A 113 -1.90 -14.33 7.17
N GLN A 114 -1.91 -13.01 7.38
CA GLN A 114 -2.90 -12.37 8.26
C GLN A 114 -4.32 -12.40 7.69
N LYS A 115 -4.43 -12.34 6.35
CA LYS A 115 -5.70 -12.39 5.59
C LYS A 115 -5.48 -13.12 4.28
N ALA A 116 -6.58 -13.57 3.66
CA ALA A 116 -6.52 -14.06 2.28
C ALA A 116 -6.23 -12.88 1.31
N PRO A 117 -5.59 -13.12 0.15
CA PRO A 117 -5.34 -12.07 -0.83
C PRO A 117 -6.59 -11.27 -1.21
N ILE A 118 -7.71 -11.96 -1.47
CA ILE A 118 -8.97 -11.31 -1.84
C ILE A 118 -9.51 -10.37 -0.75
N ASP A 119 -9.28 -10.68 0.53
CA ASP A 119 -9.73 -9.84 1.65
C ASP A 119 -8.93 -8.54 1.72
N TRP A 120 -7.63 -8.59 1.41
CA TRP A 120 -6.82 -7.37 1.27
C TRP A 120 -7.31 -6.49 0.13
N LEU A 121 -7.60 -7.08 -1.02
CA LEU A 121 -8.09 -6.33 -2.19
C LEU A 121 -9.45 -5.70 -1.93
N ASN A 122 -10.36 -6.43 -1.27
CA ASN A 122 -11.67 -5.91 -0.88
C ASN A 122 -11.55 -4.73 0.09
N GLN A 123 -10.68 -4.84 1.10
CA GLN A 123 -10.44 -3.74 2.05
C GLN A 123 -9.81 -2.53 1.34
N ALA A 124 -8.82 -2.75 0.46
CA ALA A 124 -8.20 -1.69 -0.33
C ALA A 124 -9.25 -0.94 -1.15
N LYS A 125 -10.13 -1.67 -1.86
CA LYS A 125 -11.21 -1.09 -2.65
C LYS A 125 -12.13 -0.22 -1.81
N GLN A 126 -12.56 -0.71 -0.64
CA GLN A 126 -13.46 0.04 0.24
C GLN A 126 -12.81 1.36 0.72
N LEU A 127 -11.56 1.30 1.18
CA LEU A 127 -10.83 2.47 1.67
C LEU A 127 -10.50 3.46 0.55
N ALA A 128 -10.04 2.97 -0.61
CA ALA A 128 -9.76 3.78 -1.78
C ALA A 128 -11.04 4.48 -2.27
N GLN A 129 -12.17 3.77 -2.30
CA GLN A 129 -13.47 4.33 -2.67
C GLN A 129 -13.88 5.50 -1.76
N GLN A 130 -13.67 5.38 -0.44
CA GLN A 130 -13.98 6.45 0.52
C GLN A 130 -13.10 7.68 0.27
N LYS A 131 -11.79 7.50 0.14
CA LYS A 131 -10.84 8.59 -0.13
C LYS A 131 -11.09 9.25 -1.50
N ALA A 132 -11.35 8.45 -2.52
CA ALA A 132 -11.68 8.92 -3.86
C ALA A 132 -12.97 9.76 -3.87
N ASN A 133 -13.98 9.37 -3.09
CA ASN A 133 -15.20 10.16 -2.91
C ASN A 133 -14.95 11.49 -2.17
N ALA A 134 -13.89 11.57 -1.36
CA ALA A 134 -13.44 12.80 -0.72
C ALA A 134 -12.55 13.67 -1.63
N GLY A 135 -12.31 13.27 -2.88
CA GLY A 135 -11.52 14.04 -3.85
C GLY A 135 -10.04 13.67 -3.90
N ASP A 136 -9.61 12.60 -3.23
CA ASP A 136 -8.23 12.14 -3.29
C ASP A 136 -7.90 11.54 -4.67
N ALA A 137 -7.05 12.24 -5.42
CA ALA A 137 -6.68 11.87 -6.78
C ALA A 137 -5.88 10.55 -6.85
N GLU A 138 -5.05 10.27 -5.85
CA GLU A 138 -4.28 9.02 -5.77
C GLU A 138 -5.19 7.84 -5.48
N ALA A 139 -6.16 8.00 -4.57
CA ALA A 139 -7.15 6.97 -4.29
C ALA A 139 -8.05 6.68 -5.51
N MET A 140 -8.38 7.69 -6.32
CA MET A 140 -9.05 7.47 -7.60
C MET A 140 -8.20 6.64 -8.55
N TYR A 141 -6.88 6.90 -8.64
CA TYR A 141 -5.99 6.09 -9.46
C TYR A 141 -5.91 4.64 -8.94
N ILE A 142 -5.85 4.45 -7.62
CA ILE A 142 -5.89 3.11 -7.01
C ILE A 142 -7.23 2.40 -7.29
N MET A 143 -8.35 3.13 -7.31
CA MET A 143 -9.64 2.56 -7.71
C MET A 143 -9.61 2.07 -9.15
N TYR A 144 -9.02 2.83 -10.08
CA TYR A 144 -8.78 2.36 -11.45
C TYR A 144 -7.92 1.09 -11.45
N GLU A 145 -6.79 1.08 -10.74
CA GLU A 145 -5.91 -0.10 -10.65
C GLU A 145 -6.65 -1.36 -10.13
N ILE A 146 -7.56 -1.20 -9.17
CA ILE A 146 -8.31 -2.33 -8.59
C ILE A 146 -9.46 -2.78 -9.50
N THR A 147 -10.14 -1.86 -10.17
CA THR A 147 -11.42 -2.13 -10.86
C THR A 147 -11.33 -2.16 -12.38
N LEU A 148 -10.28 -1.56 -12.94
CA LEU A 148 -10.09 -1.27 -14.36
C LEU A 148 -11.25 -0.45 -14.97
N ASP A 149 -11.93 0.34 -14.14
CA ASP A 149 -12.98 1.26 -14.58
C ASP A 149 -12.36 2.63 -14.92
N ASP A 150 -12.37 2.96 -16.21
CA ASP A 150 -11.75 4.17 -16.75
C ASP A 150 -12.35 5.47 -16.20
N THR A 151 -13.59 5.43 -15.68
CA THR A 151 -14.18 6.61 -15.05
C THR A 151 -13.38 7.07 -13.83
N TRP A 152 -12.72 6.13 -13.12
CA TRP A 152 -11.79 6.46 -12.05
C TRP A 152 -10.49 7.04 -12.56
N LEU A 153 -9.99 6.55 -13.69
CA LEU A 153 -8.78 7.06 -14.33
C LEU A 153 -8.97 8.52 -14.78
N GLU A 154 -10.08 8.81 -15.46
CA GLU A 154 -10.44 10.16 -15.91
C GLU A 154 -10.57 11.14 -14.74
N ARG A 155 -11.28 10.73 -13.69
CA ARG A 155 -11.46 11.55 -12.47
C ARG A 155 -10.14 11.79 -11.75
N SER A 156 -9.29 10.77 -11.66
CA SER A 156 -7.96 10.89 -11.07
C SER A 156 -7.09 11.88 -11.85
N ALA A 157 -7.07 11.77 -13.19
CA ALA A 157 -6.30 12.64 -14.07
C ALA A 157 -6.77 14.10 -13.97
N THR A 158 -8.09 14.31 -13.96
CA THR A 158 -8.73 15.62 -13.79
C THR A 158 -8.44 16.23 -12.42
N SER A 159 -8.28 15.39 -11.40
CA SER A 159 -7.92 15.80 -10.03
C SER A 159 -6.40 16.01 -9.84
N GLY A 160 -5.61 15.95 -10.92
CA GLY A 160 -4.18 16.30 -10.90
C GLY A 160 -3.21 15.16 -10.66
N ASN A 161 -3.65 13.89 -10.67
CA ASN A 161 -2.74 12.77 -10.54
C ASN A 161 -1.93 12.57 -11.84
N ALA A 162 -0.60 12.74 -11.76
CA ALA A 162 0.28 12.69 -12.93
C ALA A 162 0.35 11.31 -13.60
N LEU A 163 0.28 10.22 -12.82
CA LEU A 163 0.26 8.86 -13.38
C LEU A 163 -1.04 8.62 -14.15
N ALA A 164 -2.18 9.03 -13.59
CA ALA A 164 -3.46 8.93 -14.27
C ALA A 164 -3.49 9.78 -15.55
N GLN A 165 -2.91 10.98 -15.54
CA GLN A 165 -2.78 11.81 -16.75
C GLN A 165 -1.95 11.11 -17.84
N TYR A 166 -0.82 10.49 -17.46
CA TYR A 166 0.00 9.73 -18.39
C TYR A 166 -0.75 8.52 -18.98
N TRP A 167 -1.42 7.74 -18.13
CA TRP A 167 -2.15 6.55 -18.55
C TRP A 167 -3.37 6.89 -19.40
N LEU A 168 -4.12 7.93 -19.04
CA LEU A 168 -5.23 8.43 -19.84
C LEU A 168 -4.74 8.92 -21.22
N ALA A 169 -3.64 9.67 -21.28
CA ALA A 169 -3.06 10.09 -22.56
C ALA A 169 -2.58 8.90 -23.41
N THR A 170 -2.06 7.85 -22.77
CA THR A 170 -1.63 6.62 -23.45
C THR A 170 -2.83 5.84 -24.00
N SER A 171 -3.88 5.68 -23.20
CA SER A 171 -5.17 5.06 -23.58
C SER A 171 -5.79 5.79 -24.79
N LEU A 172 -5.90 7.11 -24.72
CA LEU A 172 -6.40 7.94 -25.84
C LEU A 172 -5.54 7.80 -27.11
N LYS A 173 -4.20 7.76 -26.97
CA LYS A 173 -3.29 7.53 -28.10
C LYS A 173 -3.48 6.16 -28.73
N GLN A 174 -3.86 5.15 -27.94
CA GLN A 174 -4.13 3.78 -28.39
C GLN A 174 -5.54 3.59 -28.96
N GLY A 175 -6.40 4.62 -28.86
CA GLY A 175 -7.73 4.64 -29.48
C GLY A 175 -8.86 4.20 -28.56
N GLU A 176 -8.61 3.98 -27.27
CA GLU A 176 -9.68 3.81 -26.28
C GLU A 176 -10.51 5.11 -26.18
N GLY A 177 -11.84 4.98 -26.16
CA GLY A 177 -12.76 6.12 -26.17
C GLY A 177 -12.92 6.86 -27.51
N PHE A 178 -12.18 6.47 -28.56
CA PHE A 178 -12.28 6.95 -29.93
C PHE A 178 -12.22 8.48 -30.12
N LEU A 179 -11.02 9.04 -30.30
CA LEU A 179 -10.85 10.43 -30.77
C LEU A 179 -9.88 10.56 -31.94
N LEU A 180 -10.31 10.04 -33.11
CA LEU A 180 -10.49 10.76 -34.38
C LEU A 180 -11.44 9.94 -35.30
N PRO A 181 -12.24 10.61 -36.15
CA PRO A 181 -13.13 10.04 -37.18
C PRO A 181 -12.42 9.28 -38.30
#